data_AF-A0A433ET01-F1
#
_entry.id   AF-A0A433ET01-F1
#
_cell.length_a   1.000
_cell.length_b   1.000
_cell.length_c   1.000
_cell.angle_alpha   90.00
_cell.angle_beta   90.00
_cell.angle_gamma   90.00
#
_symmetry.space_group_name_H-M   'P 1'
#
loop_
_entity.id
_entity.type
_entity.pdbx_description
1 polymer ?
#
loop_
_entity_poly.entity_id
_entity_poly.type
_entity_poly.pdbx_seq_one_letter_code
_entity_poly.pdbx_strand_id
1 'polypeptide(L)'
;MTACYQGVLLNLPMEKQFGYAYVVPYNTKITRIINGREVQEWINQAQFQMGYKGYIQLAQRSGQYLDMSVSDVKENELVNYDRLKGTSFNWIQNEDEREKLSIIGYVAYFKMVNGFEKTLYMTKEQMENHFMKYSKTYAKNKSFYIASFDEMALKTVLTSLLLRKWGIMSVLSYNKLINQIRQLLQLMMKRFILIMIAI
;
A
#
# COMPACT_ATOMS: atom_id res chain seq x y z
N MET A 1 1.41 11.34 20.75
CA MET A 1 0.11 11.85 20.28
C MET A 1 -0.02 11.85 18.75
N THR A 2 1.02 12.25 18.02
CA THR A 2 1.01 12.36 16.54
C THR A 2 0.68 11.05 15.80
N ALA A 3 1.23 9.91 16.22
CA ALA A 3 0.98 8.62 15.56
C ALA A 3 -0.48 8.14 15.67
N CYS A 4 -1.12 8.31 16.83
CA CYS A 4 -2.54 7.96 16.99
C CYS A 4 -3.44 8.87 16.15
N TYR A 5 -3.10 10.16 16.04
CA TYR A 5 -3.86 11.10 15.21
C TYR A 5 -3.83 10.69 13.72
N GLN A 6 -2.66 10.27 13.21
CA GLN A 6 -2.51 9.80 11.84
C GLN A 6 -3.39 8.56 11.54
N GLY A 7 -3.43 7.59 12.45
CA GLY A 7 -4.28 6.41 12.26
C GLY A 7 -5.79 6.73 12.31
N VAL A 8 -6.20 7.66 13.18
CA VAL A 8 -7.60 8.13 13.26
C VAL A 8 -8.01 8.84 11.96
N LEU A 9 -7.15 9.72 11.41
CA LEU A 9 -7.42 10.38 10.13
C LEU A 9 -7.63 9.40 8.99
N LEU A 10 -6.90 8.28 9.00
CA LEU A 10 -6.99 7.24 7.97
C LEU A 10 -8.18 6.30 8.17
N ASN A 11 -8.90 6.42 9.30
CA ASN A 11 -10.00 5.57 9.70
C ASN A 11 -9.65 4.07 9.61
N LEU A 12 -8.44 3.72 10.05
CA LEU A 12 -7.94 2.34 10.06
C LEU A 12 -7.93 1.82 11.49
N PRO A 13 -8.52 0.64 11.76
CA PRO A 13 -8.44 0.04 13.09
C PRO A 13 -7.00 -0.37 13.36
N MET A 14 -6.45 0.06 14.50
CA MET A 14 -5.06 -0.20 14.91
C MET A 14 -4.93 -1.51 15.69
N GLU A 15 -5.65 -2.54 15.27
CA GLU A 15 -5.55 -3.86 15.87
C GLU A 15 -4.47 -4.69 15.17
N LYS A 16 -3.59 -5.29 15.99
CA LYS A 16 -2.45 -6.06 15.49
C LYS A 16 -2.87 -7.27 14.64
N GLN A 17 -4.02 -7.87 14.95
CA GLN A 17 -4.53 -9.06 14.26
C GLN A 17 -4.90 -8.78 12.80
N PHE A 18 -5.46 -7.60 12.52
CA PHE A 18 -5.89 -7.27 11.16
C PHE A 18 -4.74 -6.79 10.28
N GLY A 19 -3.66 -6.27 10.87
CA GLY A 19 -2.47 -5.84 10.14
C GLY A 19 -2.67 -4.64 9.21
N TYR A 20 -3.63 -3.77 9.53
CA TYR A 20 -3.89 -2.54 8.77
C TYR A 20 -2.90 -1.42 9.11
N ALA A 21 -2.62 -1.22 10.40
CA ALA A 21 -1.71 -0.20 10.87
C ALA A 21 -1.02 -0.65 12.16
N TYR A 22 0.22 -0.20 12.34
CA TYR A 22 1.05 -0.51 13.49
C TYR A 22 1.57 0.79 14.10
N VAL A 23 1.65 0.82 15.42
CA VAL A 23 2.35 1.87 16.15
C VAL A 23 3.62 1.25 16.70
N VAL A 24 4.76 1.67 16.14
CA VAL A 24 6.06 1.08 16.47
C VAL A 24 6.88 2.09 17.26
N PRO A 25 7.38 1.74 18.45
CA PRO A 25 8.28 2.59 19.21
C PRO A 25 9.65 2.64 18.53
N TYR A 26 10.14 3.84 18.24
CA TYR A 26 11.52 4.06 17.81
C TYR A 26 12.25 4.86 18.87
N ASN A 27 13.43 4.37 19.25
CA ASN A 27 14.34 5.11 20.11
C ASN A 27 15.11 6.11 19.25
N THR A 28 14.76 7.38 19.37
CA THR A 28 15.44 8.48 18.68
C THR A 28 16.33 9.21 19.67
N LYS A 29 17.58 9.48 19.27
CA LYS A 29 18.48 10.37 20.01
C LYS A 29 18.08 11.81 19.71
N ILE A 30 17.78 12.59 20.75
CA ILE A 30 17.55 14.03 20.62
C ILE A 30 18.61 14.73 21.43
N THR A 31 19.30 15.69 20.81
CA THR A 31 20.22 16.59 21.50
C THR A 31 19.43 17.80 21.97
N ARG A 32 19.40 18.03 23.28
CA ARG A 32 18.82 19.25 23.87
C ARG A 32 19.95 20.07 24.48
N ILE A 33 19.90 21.38 24.28
CA ILE A 33 20.80 22.31 24.94
C ILE A 33 20.12 22.74 26.24
N ILE A 34 20.69 22.34 27.38
CA ILE A 34 20.23 22.74 28.71
C ILE A 34 21.38 23.52 29.35
N ASN A 35 21.13 24.78 29.72
CA ASN A 35 22.13 25.66 30.34
C ASN A 35 23.46 25.75 29.56
N GLY A 36 23.38 25.83 28.22
CA GLY A 36 24.56 25.92 27.34
C GLY A 36 25.35 24.62 27.17
N ARG A 37 24.88 23.49 27.75
CA ARG A 37 25.48 22.16 27.57
C ARG A 37 24.59 21.30 26.68
N GLU A 38 25.22 20.61 25.73
CA GLU A 38 24.54 19.60 24.92
C GLU A 38 24.32 18.33 25.75
N VAL A 39 23.06 18.01 26.02
CA VAL A 39 22.63 16.79 26.68
C VAL A 39 21.94 15.91 25.64
N GLN A 40 22.45 14.69 25.46
CA GLN A 40 21.84 13.70 24.58
C GLN A 40 20.85 12.86 25.37
N GLU A 41 19.57 12.96 25.02
CA GLU A 41 18.50 12.15 25.62
C GLU A 41 17.96 11.15 24.61
N TRP A 42 17.72 9.92 25.09
CA TRP A 42 16.99 8.91 24.34
C TRP A 42 15.51 9.08 24.60
N ILE A 43 14.75 9.40 23.56
CA ILE A 43 13.30 9.54 23.65
C ILE A 43 12.66 8.45 22.81
N ASN A 44 11.76 7.70 23.43
CA ASN A 44 10.93 6.73 22.72
C ASN A 44 9.82 7.49 21.99
N GLN A 45 9.93 7.57 20.67
CA GLN A 45 8.93 8.17 19.81
C GLN A 45 8.13 7.08 19.11
N ALA A 46 6.83 7.01 19.40
CA ALA A 46 5.90 6.17 18.67
C ALA A 46 5.71 6.70 17.25
N GLN A 47 6.05 5.91 16.24
CA GLN A 47 5.80 6.21 14.84
C GLN A 47 4.67 5.35 14.29
N PHE A 48 3.79 5.98 13.51
CA PHE A 48 2.75 5.28 12.76
C PHE A 48 3.38 4.61 11.54
N GLN A 49 3.15 3.31 11.39
CA GLN A 49 3.51 2.54 10.21
C GLN A 49 2.26 1.93 9.61
N MET A 50 2.04 2.19 8.32
CA MET A 50 0.94 1.58 7.58
C MET A 50 1.28 0.13 7.24
N GLY A 51 0.35 -0.79 7.49
CA GLY A 51 0.46 -2.19 7.09
C GLY A 51 0.03 -2.40 5.64
N TYR A 52 0.47 -3.52 5.04
CA TYR A 52 0.16 -3.81 3.63
C TYR A 52 -1.34 -3.97 3.36
N LYS A 53 -2.08 -4.59 4.31
CA LYS A 53 -3.54 -4.71 4.24
C LYS A 53 -4.23 -3.35 4.36
N GLY A 54 -3.62 -2.41 5.08
CA GLY A 54 -4.12 -1.04 5.22
C GLY A 54 -4.10 -0.31 3.86
N TYR A 55 -3.01 -0.47 3.11
CA TYR A 55 -2.92 0.06 1.75
C TYR A 55 -3.99 -0.52 0.81
N ILE A 56 -4.18 -1.84 0.82
CA ILE A 56 -5.20 -2.51 0.00
C ILE A 56 -6.60 -2.01 0.40
N GLN A 57 -6.88 -1.88 1.69
CA GLN A 57 -8.19 -1.41 2.16
C GLN A 57 -8.44 0.05 1.75
N LEU A 58 -7.43 0.92 1.82
CA LEU A 58 -7.57 2.31 1.34
C LEU A 58 -7.76 2.37 -0.17
N ALA A 59 -7.07 1.53 -0.94
CA ALA A 59 -7.27 1.41 -2.38
C ALA A 59 -8.70 0.94 -2.71
N GLN A 60 -9.21 -0.07 -2.01
CA GLN A 60 -10.59 -0.54 -2.17
C GLN A 60 -11.62 0.54 -1.76
N ARG A 61 -11.39 1.23 -0.64
CA ARG A 61 -12.28 2.30 -0.14
C ARG A 61 -12.32 3.51 -1.06
N SER A 62 -11.27 3.79 -1.82
CA SER A 62 -11.27 4.90 -2.77
C SER A 62 -12.27 4.65 -3.92
N GLY A 63 -12.52 3.38 -4.26
CA GLY A 63 -13.43 2.98 -5.33
C GLY A 63 -12.93 3.35 -6.74
N GLN A 64 -11.64 3.69 -6.85
CA GLN A 64 -11.00 4.08 -8.11
C GLN A 64 -10.31 2.92 -8.84
N TYR A 65 -10.19 1.77 -8.19
CA TYR A 65 -9.53 0.58 -8.73
C TYR A 65 -10.56 -0.42 -9.23
N LEU A 66 -10.35 -0.93 -10.44
CA LEU A 66 -11.12 -2.02 -11.04
C LEU A 66 -10.49 -3.37 -10.73
N ASP A 67 -9.16 -3.46 -10.88
CA ASP A 67 -8.42 -4.69 -10.69
C ASP A 67 -7.04 -4.40 -10.11
N MET A 68 -6.55 -5.32 -9.27
CA MET A 68 -5.25 -5.29 -8.62
C MET A 68 -4.76 -6.72 -8.47
N SER A 69 -3.64 -7.03 -9.12
CA SER A 69 -3.06 -8.37 -9.14
C SER A 69 -1.56 -8.33 -8.86
N VAL A 70 -1.07 -9.36 -8.17
CA VAL A 70 0.35 -9.50 -7.81
C VAL A 70 0.73 -10.95 -8.00
N SER A 71 1.84 -11.19 -8.68
CA SER A 71 2.35 -12.54 -8.93
C SER A 71 3.86 -12.57 -8.95
N ASP A 72 4.43 -13.73 -8.66
CA ASP A 72 5.78 -14.09 -9.04
C ASP A 72 5.86 -14.37 -10.55
N VAL A 73 7.05 -14.18 -11.12
CA VAL A 73 7.35 -14.42 -12.53
C VAL A 73 8.46 -15.45 -12.59
N LYS A 74 8.20 -16.56 -13.26
CA LYS A 74 9.12 -17.68 -13.40
C LYS A 74 9.88 -17.66 -14.72
N GLU A 75 10.91 -18.49 -14.80
CA GLU A 75 11.63 -18.75 -16.03
C GLU A 75 10.67 -19.08 -17.18
N ASN A 76 10.88 -18.43 -18.33
CA ASN A 76 10.04 -18.50 -19.55
C ASN A 76 8.69 -17.76 -19.54
N GLU A 77 8.28 -17.11 -18.43
CA GLU A 77 7.04 -16.32 -18.41
C GLU A 77 7.23 -14.89 -18.94
N LEU A 78 8.46 -14.39 -18.96
CA LEU A 78 8.80 -13.04 -19.41
C LEU A 78 9.07 -13.02 -20.92
N VAL A 79 8.15 -12.45 -21.70
CA VAL A 79 8.31 -12.35 -23.17
C VAL A 79 9.04 -11.08 -23.56
N ASN A 80 8.67 -9.95 -22.98
CA ASN A 80 9.31 -8.67 -23.27
C ASN A 80 9.26 -7.75 -22.05
N TYR A 81 10.42 -7.16 -21.72
CA TYR A 81 10.55 -6.16 -20.68
C TYR A 81 10.89 -4.80 -21.29
N ASP A 82 9.86 -3.97 -21.49
CA ASP A 82 10.04 -2.57 -21.83
C ASP A 82 9.76 -1.70 -20.59
N ARG A 83 10.77 -0.94 -20.15
CA ARG A 83 10.71 -0.05 -19.00
C ARG A 83 9.67 1.07 -19.17
N LEU A 84 9.32 1.42 -20.41
CA LEU A 84 8.43 2.53 -20.76
C LEU A 84 7.05 2.05 -21.23
N LYS A 85 7.00 1.06 -22.12
CA LYS A 85 5.75 0.61 -22.76
C LYS A 85 4.98 -0.47 -21.99
N GLY A 86 5.62 -1.09 -21.00
CA GLY A 86 5.01 -2.15 -20.20
C GLY A 86 5.68 -3.51 -20.42
N THR A 87 5.36 -4.45 -19.53
CA THR A 87 5.92 -5.80 -19.54
C THR A 87 4.85 -6.77 -20.00
N SER A 88 5.17 -7.58 -21.02
CA SER A 88 4.28 -8.62 -21.54
C SER A 88 4.70 -9.97 -21.00
N PHE A 89 3.73 -10.70 -20.45
CA PHE A 89 3.93 -12.01 -19.85
C PHE A 89 3.14 -13.06 -20.63
N ASN A 90 3.76 -14.23 -20.82
CA ASN A 90 3.06 -15.42 -21.28
C ASN A 90 2.96 -16.39 -20.10
N TRP A 91 1.80 -16.38 -19.46
CA TRP A 91 1.58 -17.13 -18.23
C TRP A 91 1.43 -18.62 -18.54
N ILE A 92 2.30 -19.44 -17.94
CA ILE A 92 2.18 -20.89 -18.00
C ILE A 92 0.96 -21.26 -17.14
N GLN A 93 -0.10 -21.76 -17.79
CA GLN A 93 -1.35 -22.14 -17.10
C GLN A 93 -1.22 -23.47 -16.34
N ASN A 94 -0.22 -24.28 -16.67
CA ASN A 94 0.02 -25.56 -16.01
C ASN A 94 0.82 -25.36 -14.73
N GLU A 95 0.17 -25.52 -13.58
CA GLU A 95 0.74 -25.24 -12.26
C GLU A 95 1.87 -26.22 -11.87
N ASP A 96 1.77 -27.49 -12.28
CA ASP A 96 2.77 -28.53 -12.00
C ASP A 96 4.12 -28.29 -12.70
N GLU A 97 4.07 -27.69 -13.90
CA GLU A 97 5.27 -27.30 -14.65
C GLU A 97 5.84 -25.99 -14.13
N ARG A 98 4.94 -25.08 -13.73
CA ARG A 98 5.29 -23.79 -13.16
C ARG A 98 6.05 -23.98 -11.84
N GLU A 99 5.62 -24.87 -10.94
CA GLU A 99 6.30 -25.09 -9.65
C GLU A 99 7.77 -25.48 -9.76
N LYS A 100 8.16 -26.18 -10.82
CA LYS A 100 9.53 -26.65 -11.04
C LYS A 100 10.50 -25.55 -11.51
N LEU A 101 9.96 -24.43 -12.00
CA LEU A 101 10.74 -23.35 -12.57
C LEU A 101 11.22 -22.35 -11.51
N SER A 102 12.40 -21.78 -11.74
CA SER A 102 12.99 -20.79 -10.84
C SER A 102 12.26 -19.43 -10.96
N ILE A 103 12.17 -18.68 -9.86
CA ILE A 103 11.54 -17.36 -9.81
C ILE A 103 12.57 -16.31 -10.26
N ILE A 104 12.32 -15.63 -11.38
CA ILE A 104 13.17 -14.56 -11.91
C ILE A 104 12.84 -13.20 -11.28
N GLY A 105 11.56 -12.98 -10.96
CA GLY A 105 11.12 -11.67 -10.47
C GLY A 105 9.69 -11.65 -9.98
N TYR A 106 9.21 -10.45 -9.71
CA TYR A 106 7.87 -10.20 -9.18
C TYR A 106 7.21 -9.08 -9.95
N VAL A 107 5.91 -9.23 -10.20
CA VAL A 107 5.10 -8.25 -10.90
C VAL A 107 3.90 -7.82 -10.05
N ALA A 108 3.57 -6.54 -10.12
CA ALA A 108 2.28 -6.04 -9.67
C ALA A 108 1.61 -5.24 -10.81
N TYR A 109 0.30 -5.39 -10.88
CA TYR A 109 -0.57 -4.74 -11.85
C TYR A 109 -1.74 -4.07 -11.13
N PHE A 110 -2.14 -2.90 -11.61
CA PHE A 110 -3.45 -2.35 -11.29
C PHE A 110 -4.09 -1.63 -12.47
N LYS A 111 -5.42 -1.62 -12.46
CA LYS A 111 -6.26 -0.88 -13.39
C LYS A 111 -7.22 0.02 -12.62
N MET A 112 -7.30 1.28 -13.02
CA MET A 112 -8.24 2.25 -12.47
C MET A 112 -9.47 2.44 -13.37
N VAL A 113 -10.55 2.96 -12.78
CA VAL A 113 -11.83 3.25 -13.47
C VAL A 113 -11.65 4.28 -14.60
N ASN A 114 -10.65 5.15 -14.49
CA ASN A 114 -10.30 6.14 -15.51
C ASN A 114 -9.53 5.55 -16.72
N GLY A 115 -9.30 4.23 -16.75
CA GLY A 115 -8.53 3.58 -17.81
C GLY A 115 -7.02 3.64 -17.63
N PHE A 116 -6.51 4.23 -16.53
CA PHE A 116 -5.09 4.17 -16.22
C PHE A 116 -4.72 2.76 -15.75
N GLU A 117 -3.75 2.18 -16.44
CA GLU A 117 -3.16 0.91 -16.09
C GLU A 117 -1.66 1.06 -15.86
N LYS A 118 -1.16 0.32 -14.87
CA LYS A 118 0.28 0.29 -14.61
C LYS A 118 0.70 -1.09 -14.17
N THR A 119 1.70 -1.58 -14.87
CA THR A 119 2.44 -2.79 -14.52
C THR A 119 3.82 -2.39 -14.03
N LEU A 120 4.24 -2.96 -12.91
CA LEU A 120 5.58 -2.84 -12.39
C LEU A 120 6.18 -4.23 -12.24
N TYR A 121 7.26 -4.48 -12.96
CA TYR A 121 8.08 -5.67 -12.84
C TYR A 121 9.41 -5.33 -12.19
N MET A 122 9.88 -6.17 -11.28
CA MET A 122 11.22 -6.10 -10.71
C MET A 122 11.85 -7.49 -10.65
N THR A 123 13.12 -7.58 -11.02
CA THR A 123 13.89 -8.83 -10.90
C THR A 123 14.21 -9.11 -9.44
N LYS A 124 14.49 -10.38 -9.13
CA LYS A 124 14.88 -10.82 -7.78
C LYS A 124 16.09 -10.04 -7.24
N GLU A 125 17.10 -9.81 -8.08
CA GLU A 125 18.29 -9.02 -7.72
C GLU A 125 17.95 -7.56 -7.36
N GLN A 126 17.05 -6.92 -8.12
CA GLN A 126 16.61 -5.56 -7.82
C GLN A 126 15.83 -5.51 -6.49
N MET A 127 15.08 -6.55 -6.17
CA MET A 127 14.39 -6.68 -4.89
C MET A 127 15.36 -6.87 -3.73
N GLU A 128 16.40 -7.70 -3.90
CA GLU A 128 17.45 -7.86 -2.88
C GLU A 128 18.16 -6.54 -2.58
N ASN A 129 18.51 -5.78 -3.62
CA ASN A 129 19.09 -4.43 -3.48
C ASN A 129 18.14 -3.46 -2.76
N HIS A 130 16.84 -3.55 -3.04
CA HIS A 130 15.83 -2.77 -2.32
C HIS A 130 15.81 -3.14 -0.83
N PHE A 131 15.79 -4.43 -0.50
CA PHE A 131 15.79 -4.89 0.88
C PHE A 131 17.07 -4.52 1.63
N MET A 132 18.23 -4.57 0.97
CA MET A 132 19.49 -4.12 1.58
C MET A 132 19.44 -2.63 1.96
N LYS A 133 18.79 -1.80 1.14
CA LYS A 133 18.70 -0.35 1.38
C LYS A 133 17.71 0.01 2.49
N TYR A 134 16.54 -0.63 2.53
CA TYR A 134 15.44 -0.20 3.39
C TYR A 134 15.27 -1.04 4.67
N SER A 135 15.76 -2.29 4.71
CA SER A 135 15.68 -3.14 5.89
C SER A 135 17.01 -3.19 6.61
N LYS A 136 17.10 -2.51 7.76
CA LYS A 136 18.28 -2.57 8.66
C LYS A 136 18.58 -3.99 9.12
N THR A 137 17.54 -4.81 9.33
CA THR A 137 17.66 -6.21 9.73
C THR A 137 18.25 -7.05 8.60
N TYR A 138 17.80 -6.83 7.37
CA TYR A 138 18.33 -7.55 6.20
C TYR A 138 19.78 -7.15 5.88
N ALA A 139 20.09 -5.86 5.98
CA ALA A 139 21.45 -5.36 5.80
C ALA A 139 22.44 -5.98 6.81
N LYS A 140 21.98 -6.24 8.05
CA LYS A 140 22.84 -6.78 9.11
C LYS A 140 22.98 -8.30 9.09
N ASN A 141 21.89 -9.03 8.84
CA ASN A 141 21.85 -10.49 9.01
C ASN A 141 21.76 -11.27 7.69
N LYS A 142 21.58 -10.60 6.54
CA LYS A 142 21.39 -11.20 5.20
C LYS A 142 20.48 -12.43 5.16
N SER A 143 19.54 -12.54 6.10
CA SER A 143 18.72 -13.73 6.27
C SER A 143 17.25 -13.33 6.38
N PHE A 144 16.51 -13.71 5.36
CA PHE A 144 15.10 -14.07 5.48
C PHE A 144 15.01 -15.56 5.15
N TYR A 145 14.08 -16.28 5.79
CA TYR A 145 13.68 -17.59 5.26
C TYR A 145 13.12 -17.38 3.85
N ILE A 146 13.42 -18.28 2.91
CA ILE A 146 13.08 -18.12 1.48
C ILE A 146 11.58 -17.87 1.29
N ALA A 147 10.72 -18.63 1.97
CA ALA A 147 9.26 -18.42 1.94
C ALA A 147 8.83 -17.03 2.46
N SER A 148 9.53 -16.49 3.46
CA SER A 148 9.27 -15.14 3.96
C SER A 148 9.78 -14.06 3.00
N PHE A 149 10.80 -14.35 2.19
CA PHE A 149 11.35 -13.42 1.21
C PHE A 149 10.35 -13.20 0.06
N ASP A 150 9.81 -14.28 -0.50
CA ASP A 150 8.86 -14.19 -1.62
C ASP A 150 7.59 -13.44 -1.21
N GLU A 151 7.02 -13.78 -0.05
CA GLU A 151 5.88 -13.03 0.50
C GLU A 151 6.19 -11.55 0.70
N MET A 152 7.39 -11.22 1.20
CA MET A 152 7.81 -9.85 1.44
C MET A 152 8.01 -9.09 0.13
N ALA A 153 8.56 -9.77 -0.89
CA ALA A 153 8.76 -9.21 -2.21
C ALA A 153 7.43 -8.85 -2.86
N LEU A 154 6.46 -9.78 -2.88
CA LEU A 154 5.11 -9.54 -3.39
C LEU A 154 4.44 -8.34 -2.68
N LYS A 155 4.52 -8.30 -1.34
CA LYS A 155 3.99 -7.17 -0.54
C LYS A 155 4.66 -5.84 -0.91
N THR A 156 5.97 -5.85 -1.13
CA THR A 156 6.77 -4.65 -1.40
C THR A 156 6.51 -4.09 -2.80
N VAL A 157 6.41 -4.95 -3.82
CA VAL A 157 6.11 -4.52 -5.20
C VAL A 157 4.71 -3.89 -5.26
N LEU A 158 3.72 -4.49 -4.61
CA LEU A 158 2.36 -3.94 -4.54
C LEU A 158 2.32 -2.60 -3.79
N THR A 159 2.83 -2.55 -2.57
CA THR A 159 2.57 -1.42 -1.66
C THR A 159 3.55 -0.27 -1.83
N SER A 160 4.84 -0.52 -1.60
CA SER A 160 5.88 0.51 -1.55
C SER A 160 6.19 1.11 -2.92
N LEU A 161 5.91 0.37 -4.00
CA LEU A 161 6.36 0.75 -5.33
C LEU A 161 5.22 1.09 -6.28
N LEU A 162 4.10 0.38 -6.21
CA LEU A 162 2.98 0.60 -7.10
C LEU A 162 1.92 1.50 -6.46
N LEU A 163 1.36 1.11 -5.32
CA LEU A 163 0.36 1.94 -4.61
C LEU A 163 0.94 3.24 -4.05
N ARG A 164 2.14 3.23 -3.46
CA ARG A 164 2.72 4.46 -2.88
C ARG A 164 3.15 5.49 -3.94
N LYS A 165 3.52 5.06 -5.15
CA LYS A 165 4.00 5.97 -6.20
C LYS A 165 2.88 6.46 -7.11
N TRP A 166 1.93 5.60 -7.45
CA TRP A 166 0.93 5.87 -8.49
C TRP A 166 -0.50 5.74 -7.97
N GLY A 167 -0.67 5.25 -6.75
CA GLY A 167 -1.98 4.92 -6.23
C GLY A 167 -2.70 6.09 -5.58
N ILE A 168 -3.98 6.23 -5.88
CA ILE A 168 -4.88 7.16 -5.20
C ILE A 168 -5.42 6.46 -3.95
N MET A 169 -4.97 6.93 -2.79
CA MET A 169 -5.41 6.41 -1.50
C MET A 169 -6.18 7.51 -0.79
N SER A 170 -7.50 7.37 -0.70
CA SER A 170 -8.35 8.30 0.02
C SER A 170 -9.33 7.56 0.93
N VAL A 171 -9.57 8.12 2.11
CA VAL A 171 -10.57 7.61 3.07
C VAL A 171 -11.99 7.94 2.61
N LEU A 172 -12.12 9.09 1.94
CA LEU A 172 -13.36 9.53 1.30
C LEU A 172 -13.32 9.15 -0.18
N SER A 173 -14.18 8.21 -0.55
CA SER A 173 -14.56 8.03 -1.95
C SER A 173 -15.39 9.26 -2.35
N TYR A 174 -14.97 10.01 -3.37
CA TYR A 174 -15.72 11.16 -3.90
C TYR A 174 -17.20 10.82 -4.14
N ASN A 175 -17.46 9.60 -4.59
CA ASN A 175 -18.81 9.08 -4.83
C ASN A 175 -19.66 8.97 -3.57
N LYS A 176 -19.06 8.69 -2.41
CA LYS A 176 -19.78 8.63 -1.14
C LYS A 176 -20.23 10.02 -0.71
N LEU A 177 -19.38 11.03 -0.90
CA LEU A 177 -19.71 12.42 -0.60
C LEU A 177 -20.80 12.95 -1.56
N ILE A 178 -20.70 12.64 -2.86
CA ILE A 178 -21.71 13.00 -3.86
C ILE A 178 -23.06 12.33 -3.56
N ASN A 179 -23.07 11.05 -3.21
CA ASN A 179 -24.31 10.34 -2.87
C ASN A 179 -24.96 10.89 -1.60
N GLN A 180 -24.16 11.25 -0.61
CA GLN A 180 -24.65 11.86 0.63
C GLN A 180 -25.25 13.25 0.38
N ILE A 181 -24.62 14.06 -0.49
CA ILE A 181 -25.16 15.35 -0.95
C ILE A 181 -26.46 15.15 -1.74
N ARG A 182 -26.52 14.16 -2.65
CA ARG A 182 -27.73 13.83 -3.42
C ARG A 182 -28.90 13.42 -2.52
N GLN A 183 -28.66 12.60 -1.49
CA GLN A 183 -29.69 12.23 -0.52
C GLN A 183 -30.18 13.43 0.29
N LEU A 184 -29.28 14.31 0.73
CA LEU A 184 -29.64 15.53 1.44
C LEU A 184 -30.48 16.47 0.56
N LEU A 185 -30.09 16.67 -0.70
CA LEU A 185 -30.86 17.45 -1.68
C LEU A 185 -32.27 16.86 -1.90
N GLN A 186 -32.38 15.53 -2.07
CA GLN A 186 -33.69 14.87 -2.20
C GLN A 186 -34.57 15.06 -0.96
N LEU A 187 -33.99 14.98 0.24
CA LEU A 187 -34.71 15.21 1.50
C LEU A 187 -35.18 16.66 1.64
N MET A 188 -34.34 17.62 1.28
CA MET A 188 -34.70 19.05 1.28
C MET A 188 -35.81 19.34 0.26
N MET A 189 -35.70 18.80 -0.96
CA MET A 189 -36.76 18.95 -1.98
C MET A 189 -38.09 18.33 -1.52
N LYS A 190 -38.07 17.12 -0.95
CA LYS A 190 -39.28 16.49 -0.40
C LYS A 190 -39.92 17.33 0.70
N ARG A 191 -39.11 17.90 1.61
CA ARG A 191 -39.61 18.81 2.65
C ARG A 191 -40.21 20.09 2.06
N PHE A 192 -39.58 20.67 1.05
CA PHE A 192 -40.08 21.89 0.39
C PHE A 192 -41.42 21.64 -0.31
N ILE A 193 -41.56 20.51 -1.01
CA ILE A 193 -42.82 20.12 -1.67
C ILE A 193 -43.93 19.87 -0.62
N LEU A 194 -43.62 19.22 0.50
CA LEU A 194 -44.61 19.03 1.58
C LEU A 194 -45.11 20.36 2.16
N ILE A 195 -44.23 21.34 2.31
CA ILE A 195 -44.60 22.68 2.81
C ILE A 195 -45.48 23.41 1.79
N MET A 196 -45.19 23.28 0.49
CA MET A 196 -45.98 23.92 -0.57
C MET A 196 -47.36 23.32 -0.77
N ILE A 197 -47.57 22.04 -0.42
CA ILE A 197 -48.89 21.37 -0.50
C ILE A 197 -49.74 21.64 0.75
N ALA A 198 -49.12 22.08 1.85
CA ALA A 198 -49.78 22.39 3.12
C ALA A 198 -50.27 23.84 3.24
N ILE A 199 -50.15 24.65 2.17
CA ILE A 199 -50.63 26.04 2.04
C ILE A 199 -51.69 26.07 0.95
#